data_AF-A0A9R1QRS9-F1
#
_entry.id   AF-A0A9R1QRS9-F1
#
_cell.length_a   1.000
_cell.length_b   1.000
_cell.length_c   1.000
_cell.angle_alpha   90.00
_cell.angle_beta   90.00
_cell.angle_gamma   90.00
#
_symmetry.space_group_name_H-M   'P 1'
#
loop_
_entity.id
_entity.type
_entity.pdbx_description
1 polymer ?
#
loop_
_entity_poly.entity_id
_entity_poly.type
_entity_poly.pdbx_seq_one_letter_code
_entity_poly.pdbx_strand_id
1 'polypeptide(L)'
;MDNHMKLYTLQLAPQLALRDLPAERCGGKTPSARSKPWLVVCGDMLLMVCYSVRFGLHGSGYSTLHRLDMSTNPAKWVGMKKLDNWALFVAADVRNPPFSCINPERWGGRSNCLYYTDDSQLWGVHSLGHEPDPVKGRPTRPNLVFARNRWRYPQSLWVYPSMIYSDGRQ
;
A
#
# COMPACT_ATOMS: atom_id res chain seq x y z
N MET A 1 -0.04 -13.29 0.50
CA MET A 1 -0.88 -13.21 1.71
C MET A 1 -2.24 -13.79 1.42
N ASP A 2 -2.67 -14.76 2.22
CA ASP A 2 -3.96 -15.44 2.06
C ASP A 2 -5.13 -14.62 2.67
N ASN A 3 -6.32 -15.24 2.75
CA ASN A 3 -7.50 -14.62 3.37
C ASN A 3 -7.40 -14.47 4.90
N HIS A 4 -6.48 -15.18 5.56
CA HIS A 4 -6.24 -15.14 7.00
C HIS A 4 -5.06 -14.24 7.39
N MET A 5 -4.56 -13.43 6.45
CA MET A 5 -3.37 -12.57 6.63
C MET A 5 -2.08 -13.34 6.90
N LYS A 6 -2.02 -14.62 6.54
CA LYS A 6 -0.78 -15.40 6.60
C LYS A 6 0.13 -15.04 5.43
N LEU A 7 1.40 -14.92 5.74
CA LEU A 7 2.48 -14.75 4.78
C LEU A 7 3.08 -16.11 4.46
N TYR A 8 3.58 -16.24 3.24
CA TYR A 8 4.22 -17.45 2.77
C TYR A 8 5.46 -17.07 1.99
N THR A 9 6.49 -17.88 2.13
CA THR A 9 7.66 -17.87 1.25
C THR A 9 7.49 -18.95 0.21
N LEU A 10 7.69 -18.59 -1.06
CA LEU A 10 7.66 -19.52 -2.18
C LEU A 10 9.09 -19.79 -2.63
N GLN A 11 9.55 -21.02 -2.46
CA GLN A 11 10.79 -21.51 -3.01
C GLN A 11 10.48 -22.18 -4.35
N LEU A 12 11.11 -21.72 -5.43
CA LEU A 12 10.90 -22.26 -6.77
C LEU A 12 11.85 -23.43 -7.10
N ALA A 13 13.07 -23.39 -6.58
CA ALA A 13 14.12 -24.38 -6.82
C ALA A 13 14.94 -24.66 -5.55
N PRO A 14 15.52 -25.86 -5.37
CA PRO A 14 15.47 -27.02 -6.29
C PRO A 14 14.15 -27.79 -6.24
N GLN A 15 13.33 -27.59 -5.20
CA GLN A 15 11.98 -28.15 -5.09
C GLN A 15 11.00 -27.03 -4.80
N LEU A 16 9.85 -27.07 -5.50
CA LEU A 16 8.75 -26.14 -5.28
C LEU A 16 8.22 -26.33 -3.85
N ALA A 17 8.42 -25.34 -2.98
CA ALA A 17 7.97 -25.38 -1.60
C ALA A 17 7.29 -24.08 -1.22
N LEU A 18 6.15 -24.20 -0.54
CA LEU A 18 5.46 -23.07 0.09
C LEU A 18 5.58 -23.24 1.60
N ARG A 19 6.18 -22.26 2.29
CA ARG A 19 6.36 -22.31 3.75
C ARG A 19 5.67 -21.12 4.39
N ASP A 20 4.89 -21.37 5.44
CA ASP A 20 4.33 -20.32 6.29
C ASP A 20 5.47 -19.45 6.82
N LEU A 21 5.34 -18.14 6.63
CA LEU A 21 6.23 -17.16 7.24
C LEU A 21 5.54 -16.64 8.51
N PRO A 22 5.96 -17.10 9.70
CA PRO A 22 5.33 -16.67 10.94
C PRO A 22 5.62 -15.18 11.13
N ALA A 23 4.56 -14.37 11.12
CA ALA A 23 4.63 -12.94 11.34
C ALA A 23 3.66 -12.54 12.47
N GLU A 24 4.16 -11.81 13.46
CA GLU A 24 3.36 -11.24 14.53
C GLU A 24 2.33 -10.27 13.95
N ARG A 25 1.10 -10.31 14.44
CA ARG A 25 0.02 -9.46 13.93
C ARG A 25 0.32 -7.99 14.22
N CYS A 26 0.04 -7.15 13.23
CA CYS A 26 0.20 -5.71 13.34
C CYS A 26 -0.60 -5.12 14.53
N GLY A 27 0.09 -4.78 15.62
CA GLY A 27 -0.41 -3.97 16.73
C GLY A 27 -1.69 -4.45 17.42
N GLY A 28 -1.97 -5.76 17.41
CA GLY A 28 -3.16 -6.36 18.04
C GLY A 28 -4.52 -5.94 17.43
N LYS A 29 -4.54 -5.05 16.44
CA LYS A 29 -5.75 -4.61 15.74
C LYS A 29 -5.88 -5.43 14.47
N THR A 30 -6.70 -6.48 14.53
CA THR A 30 -7.05 -7.26 13.34
C THR A 30 -7.64 -6.30 12.30
N PRO A 31 -7.04 -6.17 11.09
CA PRO A 31 -7.74 -5.55 9.98
C PRO A 31 -9.07 -6.28 9.86
N SER A 32 -10.19 -5.54 9.86
CA SER A 32 -11.50 -6.18 9.76
C SER A 32 -11.53 -7.10 8.54
N ALA A 33 -12.30 -8.18 8.56
CA ALA A 33 -12.46 -9.08 7.41
C ALA A 33 -12.87 -8.34 6.10
N ARG A 34 -13.38 -7.12 6.24
CA ARG A 34 -13.80 -6.21 5.16
C ARG A 34 -12.71 -5.25 4.66
N SER A 35 -11.54 -5.21 5.29
CA SER A 35 -10.42 -4.32 4.96
C SER A 35 -9.13 -5.13 4.91
N LYS A 36 -8.92 -5.87 3.82
CA LYS A 36 -7.67 -6.62 3.64
C LYS A 36 -6.56 -5.65 3.21
N PRO A 37 -5.38 -5.68 3.85
CA PRO A 37 -4.30 -4.79 3.51
C PRO A 37 -3.67 -5.16 2.18
N TRP A 38 -2.96 -4.18 1.61
CA TRP A 38 -2.11 -4.35 0.44
C TRP A 38 -0.69 -4.69 0.87
N LEU A 39 -0.05 -5.61 0.16
CA LEU A 39 1.39 -5.85 0.26
C LEU A 39 2.06 -5.18 -0.92
N VAL A 40 3.06 -4.36 -0.66
CA VAL A 40 3.79 -3.60 -1.68
C VAL A 40 5.28 -3.85 -1.49
N VAL A 41 5.97 -4.23 -2.57
CA VAL A 41 7.44 -4.28 -2.58
C VAL A 41 7.95 -2.85 -2.81
N CYS A 42 8.84 -2.38 -1.94
CA CYS A 42 9.41 -1.04 -1.96
C CYS A 42 10.92 -1.11 -1.73
N GLY A 43 11.69 -1.15 -2.81
CA GLY A 43 13.13 -1.44 -2.74
C GLY A 43 13.37 -2.83 -2.15
N ASP A 44 14.14 -2.89 -1.07
CA ASP A 44 14.42 -4.09 -0.27
C ASP A 44 13.36 -4.37 0.81
N MET A 45 12.37 -3.50 0.95
CA MET A 45 11.33 -3.61 1.98
C MET A 45 10.07 -4.26 1.44
N LEU A 46 9.47 -5.14 2.24
CA LEU A 46 8.07 -5.55 2.06
C LEU A 46 7.18 -4.71 2.99
N LEU A 47 6.30 -3.93 2.40
CA LEU A 47 5.40 -3.02 3.12
C LEU A 47 3.98 -3.55 3.15
N MET A 48 3.32 -3.35 4.28
CA MET A 48 1.89 -3.56 4.45
C MET A 48 1.21 -2.20 4.57
N VAL A 49 0.31 -1.90 3.63
CA VAL A 49 -0.56 -0.73 3.66
C VAL A 49 -1.91 -1.17 4.21
N CYS A 50 -2.16 -0.81 5.47
CA CYS A 50 -3.40 -1.08 6.17
C CYS A 50 -4.34 0.12 6.06
N TYR A 51 -5.62 -0.15 5.83
CA TYR A 51 -6.64 0.88 5.78
C TYR A 51 -7.67 0.65 6.90
N SER A 52 -7.83 1.64 7.78
CA SER A 52 -8.89 1.60 8.80
C SER A 52 -10.06 2.47 8.35
N VAL A 53 -11.13 1.83 7.86
CA VAL A 53 -12.44 2.50 7.75
C VAL A 53 -13.02 2.53 9.16
N ARG A 54 -13.00 3.68 9.83
CA ARG A 54 -13.88 3.85 10.99
C ARG A 54 -15.29 4.10 10.47
N PHE A 55 -16.15 3.09 10.54
CA PHE A 55 -17.58 3.25 10.29
C PHE A 55 -18.18 4.13 11.39
N GLY A 56 -18.39 5.41 11.09
CA GLY A 56 -19.09 6.37 11.93
C GLY A 56 -19.30 7.68 11.19
N LEU A 57 -20.38 8.41 11.52
CA LEU A 57 -20.80 9.68 10.87
C LEU A 57 -19.72 10.78 10.86
N HIS A 58 -18.63 10.62 11.61
CA HIS A 58 -17.50 11.55 11.71
C HIS A 58 -16.11 10.89 11.68
N GLY A 59 -15.99 9.64 11.22
CA GLY A 59 -14.70 8.95 11.22
C GLY A 59 -13.79 9.40 10.08
N SER A 60 -12.63 10.01 10.39
CA SER A 60 -11.53 10.05 9.42
C SER A 60 -10.89 8.67 9.34
N GLY A 61 -10.91 8.08 8.16
CA GLY A 61 -10.12 6.92 7.84
C GLY A 61 -8.65 7.32 7.68
N TYR A 62 -7.77 6.46 8.18
CA TYR A 62 -6.33 6.66 8.12
C TYR A 62 -5.68 5.41 7.54
N SER A 63 -4.68 5.62 6.69
CA SER A 63 -3.79 4.57 6.23
C SER A 63 -2.64 4.42 7.22
N THR A 64 -2.40 3.20 7.71
CA THR A 64 -1.16 2.89 8.43
C THR A 64 -0.21 2.11 7.55
N LEU A 65 1.07 2.45 7.64
CA LEU A 65 2.13 1.80 6.89
C LEU A 65 2.99 0.99 7.85
N HIS A 66 3.29 -0.26 7.48
CA HIS A 66 4.14 -1.14 8.27
C HIS A 66 5.18 -1.81 7.39
N ARG A 67 6.43 -1.90 7.85
CA ARG A 67 7.48 -2.70 7.24
C ARG A 67 7.54 -4.08 7.88
N LEU A 68 7.75 -5.11 7.07
CA LEU A 68 8.09 -6.43 7.58
C LEU A 68 9.55 -6.44 8.04
N ASP A 69 9.75 -6.69 9.33
CA ASP A 69 11.04 -6.92 9.94
C ASP A 69 11.26 -8.43 10.13
N MET A 70 12.17 -8.98 9.33
CA MET A 70 12.54 -10.41 9.36
C MET A 70 13.76 -10.67 10.26
N SER A 71 14.28 -9.66 10.97
CA SER A 71 15.39 -9.85 11.93
C SER A 71 14.96 -10.57 13.22
N THR A 72 13.66 -10.68 13.45
CA THR A 72 13.06 -11.37 14.60
C THR A 72 12.34 -12.65 14.16
N ASN A 73 12.20 -13.61 15.07
CA ASN A 73 11.42 -14.83 14.85
C ASN A 73 10.40 -15.01 16.00
N PRO A 74 9.08 -14.88 15.74
CA PRO A 74 8.45 -14.61 14.44
C PRO A 74 8.79 -13.21 13.91
N ALA A 75 8.71 -13.03 12.59
CA ALA A 75 8.89 -11.73 11.94
C ALA A 75 7.85 -10.72 12.45
N LYS A 76 8.13 -9.42 12.39
CA LYS A 76 7.25 -8.40 12.97
C LYS A 76 6.86 -7.33 11.98
N TRP A 77 5.64 -6.82 12.10
CA TRP A 77 5.19 -5.63 11.36
C TRP A 77 5.49 -4.38 12.17
N VAL A 78 6.48 -3.60 11.73
CA VAL A 78 6.92 -2.37 12.41
C VAL A 78 6.29 -1.16 11.73
N GLY A 79 5.59 -0.32 12.50
CA GLY A 79 4.95 0.89 11.98
C GLY A 79 5.97 1.90 11.42
N MET A 80 5.67 2.43 10.24
CA MET A 80 6.46 3.46 9.57
C MET A 80 5.72 4.79 9.57
N LYS A 81 6.45 5.88 9.79
CA LYS A 81 5.91 7.25 9.74
C LYS A 81 6.12 7.94 8.39
N LYS A 82 7.10 7.48 7.61
CA LYS A 82 7.52 8.08 6.34
C LYS A 82 8.04 7.03 5.37
N LEU A 83 7.98 7.33 4.08
CA LEU A 83 8.56 6.57 2.96
C LEU A 83 9.81 7.23 2.38
N ASP A 84 10.23 8.37 2.92
CA ASP A 84 11.32 9.19 2.37
C ASP A 84 11.05 9.51 0.89
N ASN A 85 11.99 9.20 -0.02
CA ASN A 85 11.90 9.51 -1.44
C ASN A 85 11.00 8.53 -2.25
N TRP A 86 10.28 7.65 -1.57
CA TRP A 86 9.37 6.70 -2.22
C TRP A 86 7.91 7.19 -2.22
N ALA A 87 7.18 6.77 -3.24
CA ALA A 87 5.73 6.83 -3.30
C ALA A 87 5.15 5.45 -3.55
N LEU A 88 3.96 5.18 -2.99
CA LEU A 88 3.22 3.93 -3.22
C LEU A 88 1.99 4.21 -4.06
N PHE A 89 1.65 3.26 -4.92
CA PHE A 89 0.47 3.29 -5.77
C PHE A 89 -0.39 2.09 -5.43
N VAL A 90 -1.62 2.36 -4.98
CA VAL A 90 -2.61 1.34 -4.64
C VAL A 90 -3.90 1.63 -5.39
N ALA A 91 -4.69 0.61 -5.68
CA ALA A 91 -6.03 0.79 -6.22
C ALA A 91 -7.04 0.02 -5.37
N ALA A 92 -8.31 0.40 -5.49
CA ALA A 92 -9.40 -0.36 -4.89
C ALA A 92 -9.60 -1.73 -5.57
N ASP A 93 -9.24 -1.86 -6.86
CA ASP A 93 -9.36 -3.10 -7.62
C ASP A 93 -8.26 -4.10 -7.26
N VAL A 94 -8.65 -5.31 -6.85
CA VAL A 94 -7.74 -6.40 -6.46
C VAL A 94 -6.87 -6.89 -7.61
N ARG A 95 -7.30 -6.66 -8.86
CA ARG A 95 -6.60 -7.04 -10.08
C ARG A 95 -5.44 -6.11 -10.39
N ASN A 96 -5.42 -4.92 -9.78
CA ASN A 96 -4.34 -3.96 -9.93
C ASN A 96 -3.31 -4.17 -8.80
N PRO A 97 -2.15 -4.80 -9.09
CA PRO A 97 -1.13 -5.01 -8.09
C PRO A 97 -0.55 -3.65 -7.66
N PRO A 98 -0.37 -3.42 -6.35
CA PRO A 98 0.24 -2.18 -5.89
C PRO A 98 1.72 -2.18 -6.23
N PHE A 99 2.28 -1.00 -6.45
CA PHE A 99 3.71 -0.84 -6.72
C PHE A 99 4.27 0.39 -6.02
N SER A 100 5.60 0.49 -5.99
CA SER A 100 6.33 1.62 -5.45
C SER A 100 7.10 2.33 -6.56
N CYS A 101 7.33 3.63 -6.39
CA CYS A 101 8.17 4.45 -7.27
C CYS A 101 9.16 5.22 -6.42
N ILE A 102 10.45 5.16 -6.77
CA ILE A 102 11.49 5.99 -6.19
C ILE A 102 11.56 7.33 -6.93
N ASN A 103 11.81 8.43 -6.21
CA ASN A 103 11.97 9.78 -6.75
C ASN A 103 10.84 10.20 -7.72
N PRO A 104 9.56 10.14 -7.30
CA PRO A 104 8.43 10.51 -8.13
C PRO A 104 8.47 11.97 -8.64
N GLU A 105 9.27 12.83 -8.02
CA GLU A 105 9.55 14.20 -8.44
C GLU A 105 10.08 14.28 -9.88
N ARG A 106 10.75 13.23 -10.38
CA ARG A 106 11.28 13.17 -11.75
C ARG A 106 10.20 13.29 -12.83
N TRP A 107 8.94 12.99 -12.49
CA TRP A 107 7.79 13.13 -13.38
C TRP A 107 6.74 14.11 -12.82
N GLY A 108 7.12 14.95 -11.86
CA GLY A 108 6.21 15.93 -11.22
C GLY A 108 5.33 15.34 -10.10
N GLY A 109 5.63 14.11 -9.66
CA GLY A 109 5.01 13.50 -8.49
C GLY A 109 5.60 13.97 -7.16
N ARG A 110 5.13 13.35 -6.07
CA ARG A 110 5.52 13.66 -4.69
C ARG A 110 5.95 12.40 -3.97
N SER A 111 7.12 12.45 -3.35
CA SER A 111 7.57 11.41 -2.43
C SER A 111 6.83 11.46 -1.10
N ASN A 112 7.08 10.46 -0.26
CA ASN A 112 6.42 10.29 1.02
C ASN A 112 4.88 10.27 0.93
N CYS A 113 4.35 9.72 -0.16
CA CYS A 113 2.92 9.76 -0.49
C CYS A 113 2.36 8.39 -0.89
N LEU A 114 1.08 8.19 -0.60
CA LEU A 114 0.24 7.12 -1.11
C LEU A 114 -0.69 7.68 -2.20
N TYR A 115 -0.44 7.29 -3.44
CA TYR A 115 -1.33 7.49 -4.56
C TYR A 115 -2.37 6.38 -4.58
N TYR A 116 -3.63 6.77 -4.71
CA TYR A 116 -4.74 5.82 -4.70
C TYR A 116 -5.75 6.12 -5.80
N THR A 117 -6.47 5.11 -6.25
CA THR A 117 -7.69 5.27 -7.05
C THR A 117 -8.87 4.62 -6.35
N ASP A 118 -10.01 5.30 -6.32
CA ASP A 118 -11.28 4.76 -5.83
C ASP A 118 -12.35 4.78 -6.94
N ASP A 119 -13.57 4.38 -6.60
CA ASP A 119 -14.72 4.33 -7.52
C ASP A 119 -15.31 5.72 -7.86
N SER A 120 -14.99 6.74 -7.06
CA SER A 120 -15.59 8.07 -7.10
C SER A 120 -14.63 9.17 -7.60
N GLN A 121 -13.32 8.93 -7.55
CA GLN A 121 -12.26 9.83 -7.97
C GLN A 121 -11.26 9.08 -8.84
N LEU A 122 -10.84 9.74 -9.93
CA LEU A 122 -9.85 9.20 -10.87
C LEU A 122 -8.54 8.82 -10.16
N TRP A 123 -8.11 9.65 -9.21
CA TRP A 123 -6.99 9.39 -8.31
C TRP A 123 -6.98 10.39 -7.15
N GLY A 124 -6.25 10.08 -6.08
CA GLY A 124 -5.95 10.97 -4.98
C GLY A 124 -4.58 10.70 -4.38
N VAL A 125 -4.12 11.62 -3.53
CA VAL A 125 -2.82 11.54 -2.85
C VAL A 125 -3.02 11.72 -1.36
N HIS A 126 -2.40 10.83 -0.59
CA HIS A 126 -2.33 10.93 0.85
C HIS A 126 -0.86 11.03 1.28
N SER A 127 -0.47 12.16 1.87
CA SER A 127 0.87 12.31 2.46
C SER A 127 0.98 11.42 3.69
N LEU A 128 2.09 10.70 3.83
CA LEU A 128 2.37 9.89 5.00
C LEU A 128 3.05 10.74 6.08
N GLY A 129 2.59 10.60 7.32
CA GLY A 129 3.00 11.46 8.42
C GLY A 129 2.04 12.63 8.62
N HIS A 130 2.09 13.23 9.81
CA HIS A 130 1.13 14.24 10.26
C HIS A 130 1.43 15.66 9.73
N GLU A 131 2.25 15.78 8.67
CA GLU A 131 2.57 17.06 8.06
C GLU A 131 1.35 17.58 7.29
N PRO A 132 0.87 18.80 7.58
CA PRO A 132 -0.26 19.37 6.87
C PRO A 132 0.10 19.56 5.40
N ASP A 133 -0.60 18.84 4.53
CA ASP A 133 -0.43 18.95 3.08
C ASP A 133 -0.66 20.42 2.62
N PRO A 134 0.35 21.09 2.03
CA PRO A 134 0.22 22.46 1.54
C PRO A 134 -0.73 22.60 0.34
N VAL A 135 -1.13 21.48 -0.29
CA VAL A 135 -2.05 21.44 -1.44
C VAL A 135 -3.48 21.10 -0.99
N LYS A 136 -3.89 21.49 0.22
CA LYS A 136 -5.28 21.37 0.68
C LYS A 136 -6.19 22.43 0.06
N GLY A 137 -6.32 22.41 -1.27
CA GLY A 137 -7.38 23.10 -2.00
C GLY A 137 -8.66 22.26 -2.13
N ARG A 138 -8.60 20.95 -1.85
CA ARG A 138 -9.78 20.07 -1.82
C ARG A 138 -9.82 19.27 -0.53
N PRO A 139 -11.00 19.13 0.11
CA PRO A 139 -11.13 18.26 1.27
C PRO A 139 -10.80 16.84 0.83
N THR A 140 -9.66 16.31 1.30
CA THR A 140 -9.38 14.88 1.30
C THR A 140 -10.57 14.25 2.01
N ARG A 141 -11.39 13.48 1.29
CA ARG A 141 -12.59 12.89 1.89
C ARG A 141 -12.15 12.11 3.14
N PRO A 142 -12.80 12.32 4.30
CA PRO A 142 -12.44 11.59 5.51
C PRO A 142 -12.69 10.08 5.34
N ASN A 143 -13.54 9.68 4.39
CA ASN A 143 -13.91 8.29 4.16
C ASN A 143 -13.29 7.76 2.87
N LEU A 144 -11.98 7.54 2.85
CA LEU A 144 -11.44 6.59 1.88
C LEU A 144 -11.97 5.20 2.26
N VAL A 145 -12.30 4.33 1.31
CA VAL A 145 -12.74 2.95 1.61
C VAL A 145 -12.06 2.04 0.61
N PHE A 146 -10.81 1.69 0.89
CA PHE A 146 -10.08 0.68 0.13
C PHE A 146 -10.39 -0.68 0.73
N ALA A 147 -11.28 -1.42 0.08
CA ALA A 147 -11.54 -2.81 0.41
C ALA A 147 -11.12 -3.67 -0.78
N ARG A 148 -10.01 -4.39 -0.62
CA ARG A 148 -9.54 -5.46 -1.52
C ARG A 148 -10.60 -6.58 -1.55
N ASN A 149 -11.69 -6.38 -2.30
CA ASN A 149 -12.78 -7.33 -2.65
C ASN A 149 -14.21 -6.73 -2.76
N ARG A 150 -14.44 -5.41 -2.65
CA ARG A 150 -15.84 -4.94 -2.57
C ARG A 150 -16.63 -4.96 -3.88
N TRP A 151 -15.99 -4.90 -5.05
CA TRP A 151 -16.70 -4.51 -6.28
C TRP A 151 -16.43 -5.44 -7.46
N ARG A 152 -17.49 -5.75 -8.23
CA ARG A 152 -17.46 -6.64 -9.42
C ARG A 152 -17.21 -5.91 -10.75
N TYR A 153 -17.10 -4.58 -10.72
CA TYR A 153 -16.93 -3.76 -11.92
C TYR A 153 -15.45 -3.39 -12.17
N PRO A 154 -15.04 -3.17 -13.43
CA PRO A 154 -13.74 -2.58 -13.75
C PRO A 154 -13.56 -1.24 -13.03
N GLN A 155 -12.39 -1.00 -12.43
CA GLN A 155 -12.02 0.29 -11.84
C GLN A 155 -10.72 0.81 -12.44
N SER A 156 -10.36 2.05 -12.10
CA SER A 156 -9.13 2.71 -12.56
C SER A 156 -7.89 1.86 -12.28
N LEU A 157 -7.01 1.79 -13.28
CA LEU A 157 -5.75 1.06 -13.26
C LEU A 157 -4.59 2.05 -13.21
N TRP A 158 -3.62 1.78 -12.35
CA TRP A 158 -2.34 2.46 -12.38
C TRP A 158 -1.45 1.75 -13.41
N VAL A 159 -0.92 2.52 -14.35
CA VAL A 159 0.06 2.03 -15.32
C VAL A 159 1.35 2.76 -15.05
N TYR A 160 2.41 2.00 -14.77
CA TYR A 160 3.77 2.54 -14.68
C TYR A 160 4.47 2.31 -16.03
N PRO A 161 4.61 3.33 -16.88
CA PRO A 161 5.22 3.14 -18.19
C PRO A 161 6.73 2.88 -18.04
N SER A 162 7.19 1.75 -18.57
CA SER A 162 8.59 1.30 -18.52
C SER A 162 9.57 2.27 -19.21
N MET A 163 9.09 3.16 -20.08
CA MET A 163 9.89 4.14 -20.80
C MET A 163 10.53 5.22 -19.90
N ILE A 164 10.10 5.35 -18.64
CA ILE A 164 10.69 6.32 -17.68
C ILE A 164 12.07 5.83 -17.18
N TYR A 165 12.40 4.55 -17.37
CA TYR A 165 13.73 3.96 -17.09
C TYR A 165 14.64 3.86 -18.32
N SER A 166 14.23 4.38 -19.47
CA SER A 166 15.14 4.54 -20.60
C SER A 166 16.15 5.63 -20.26
N ASP A 167 17.22 5.26 -19.55
CA ASP A 167 18.46 6.04 -19.57
C ASP A 167 18.76 6.28 -21.05
N GLY A 168 18.73 7.54 -21.47
CA GLY A 168 18.94 7.99 -22.85
C GLY A 168 20.36 7.72 -23.34
N ARG A 169 20.81 6.47 -23.29
CA ARG A 169 22.01 5.98 -23.96
C ARG A 169 21.61 5.54 -25.36
N GLN A 170 21.52 6.54 -26.25
CA GLN A 170 21.86 6.37 -27.66
C GLN A 170 23.29 6.85 -27.86
#